data_AF-A0A7Z1HN61-F1
#
_entry.id   AF-A0A7Z1HN61-F1
#
_cell.length_a   1.000
_cell.length_b   1.000
_cell.length_c   1.000
_cell.angle_alpha   90.00
_cell.angle_beta   90.00
_cell.angle_gamma   90.00
#
_symmetry.space_group_name_H-M   'P 1'
#
loop_
_entity.id
_entity.type
_entity.pdbx_description
1 polymer ?
#
loop_
_entity_poly.entity_id
_entity_poly.type
_entity_poly.pdbx_seq_one_letter_code
_entity_poly.pdbx_strand_id
1 'polypeptide(L)'
;MQLSRKAWNNVLIFSMLLMIFFFNGLHKKLNSVSEQPSIQTVLPTQSFILALSFPEQKIERIGTAWRSMPLIEGSTSSEWPANQENIVKLINDWQSAELSVRDASPAKLAQPITVATLWLAGEQLPWLYQLYSAPQGYYLLDKSTQRVFLVDVNKAQQLFVNFEFLPSESK
;
A
#
# COMPACT_ATOMS: atom_id res chain seq x y z
N MET A 1 -44.86 -30.32 23.07
CA MET A 1 -45.05 -28.87 23.27
C MET A 1 -44.80 -28.18 21.93
N GLN A 2 -45.86 -27.80 21.20
CA GLN A 2 -45.72 -27.07 19.93
C GLN A 2 -45.57 -25.58 20.25
N LEU A 3 -44.43 -25.00 19.87
CA LEU A 3 -44.19 -23.57 20.01
C LEU A 3 -45.20 -22.82 19.12
N SER A 4 -45.96 -21.91 19.71
CA SER A 4 -46.89 -21.01 19.00
C SER A 4 -46.16 -20.29 17.86
N ARG A 5 -46.85 -20.05 16.72
CA ARG A 5 -46.30 -19.35 15.54
C ARG A 5 -45.59 -18.03 15.90
N LYS A 6 -46.06 -17.36 16.96
CA LYS A 6 -45.47 -16.12 17.49
C LYS A 6 -44.08 -16.33 18.11
N ALA A 7 -43.87 -17.43 18.82
CA ALA A 7 -42.57 -17.79 19.40
C ALA A 7 -41.56 -18.20 18.31
N TRP A 8 -42.03 -18.89 17.28
CA TRP A 8 -41.20 -19.31 16.14
C TRP A 8 -40.63 -18.13 15.35
N ASN A 9 -41.43 -17.08 15.10
CA ASN A 9 -40.94 -15.87 14.44
C ASN A 9 -39.85 -15.16 15.23
N ASN A 10 -39.99 -15.07 16.56
CA ASN A 10 -38.95 -14.48 17.40
C ASN A 10 -37.65 -15.29 17.37
N VAL A 11 -37.73 -16.63 17.35
CA VAL A 11 -36.55 -17.50 17.24
C VAL A 11 -35.85 -17.31 15.90
N LEU A 12 -36.62 -17.19 14.81
CA LEU A 12 -36.07 -16.99 13.47
C LEU A 12 -35.37 -15.63 13.34
N ILE A 13 -35.98 -14.57 13.89
CA ILE A 13 -35.38 -13.23 13.94
C ILE A 13 -34.10 -13.23 14.79
N PHE A 14 -34.12 -13.83 15.99
CA PHE A 14 -32.94 -13.93 16.84
C PHE A 14 -31.81 -14.71 16.17
N SER A 15 -32.14 -15.80 15.45
CA SER A 15 -31.17 -16.60 14.72
C SER A 15 -30.55 -15.83 13.55
N MET A 16 -31.33 -15.08 12.77
CA MET A 16 -30.80 -14.24 11.69
C MET A 16 -29.88 -13.13 12.22
N LEU A 17 -30.25 -12.45 13.30
CA LEU A 17 -29.42 -11.41 13.90
C LEU A 17 -28.11 -11.97 14.44
N LEU A 18 -28.15 -13.14 15.09
CA LEU A 18 -26.95 -13.82 15.57
C LEU A 18 -26.07 -14.27 14.40
N MET A 19 -26.64 -14.79 13.32
CA MET A 19 -25.91 -15.16 12.10
C MET A 19 -25.21 -13.95 11.46
N ILE A 20 -25.91 -12.82 11.32
CA ILE A 20 -25.32 -11.57 10.80
C ILE A 20 -24.20 -11.09 11.72
N PHE A 21 -24.40 -11.10 13.04
CA PHE A 21 -23.37 -10.73 14.01
C PHE A 21 -22.16 -11.68 13.97
N PHE A 22 -22.36 -12.97 13.75
CA PHE A 22 -21.25 -13.92 13.60
C PHE A 22 -20.47 -13.66 12.32
N PHE A 23 -21.13 -13.47 11.17
CA PHE A 23 -20.40 -13.16 9.92
C PHE A 23 -19.70 -11.79 9.96
N ASN A 24 -20.35 -10.75 10.48
CA ASN A 24 -19.75 -9.41 10.57
C ASN A 24 -18.73 -9.30 11.72
N GLY A 25 -18.97 -9.99 12.83
CA GLY A 25 -18.19 -9.92 14.07
C GLY A 25 -16.98 -10.86 14.10
N LEU A 26 -17.09 -12.08 13.56
CA LEU A 26 -15.96 -13.01 13.48
C LEU A 26 -14.89 -12.52 12.49
N HIS A 27 -15.28 -11.88 11.39
CA HIS A 27 -14.32 -11.33 10.43
C HIS A 27 -13.39 -10.28 11.08
N LYS A 28 -13.86 -9.56 12.10
CA LYS A 28 -13.03 -8.58 12.83
C LYS A 28 -12.01 -9.18 13.79
N LYS A 29 -12.20 -10.41 14.27
CA LYS A 29 -11.31 -11.06 15.24
C LYS A 29 -10.45 -12.19 14.68
N LEU A 30 -10.84 -12.81 13.57
CA LEU A 30 -10.04 -13.87 12.94
C LEU A 30 -8.86 -13.34 12.13
N ASN A 31 -8.84 -12.03 11.81
CA ASN A 31 -7.71 -11.36 11.17
C ASN A 31 -6.73 -10.72 12.17
N SER A 32 -6.97 -10.83 13.49
CA SER A 32 -5.99 -10.44 14.50
C SER A 32 -5.17 -11.66 14.92
N VAL A 33 -4.35 -12.18 14.00
CA VAL A 33 -3.24 -13.06 14.37
C VAL A 33 -2.09 -12.15 14.76
N SER A 34 -1.92 -11.97 16.06
CA SER A 34 -0.83 -11.21 16.64
C SER A 34 0.51 -11.94 16.46
N GLU A 35 1.56 -11.13 16.27
CA GLU A 35 2.96 -11.42 16.60
C GLU A 35 3.71 -12.38 15.67
N GLN A 36 3.95 -11.89 14.46
CA GLN A 36 5.29 -11.78 13.87
C GLN A 36 5.18 -10.70 12.78
N PRO A 37 6.15 -9.78 12.58
CA PRO A 37 6.16 -8.95 11.38
C PRO A 37 6.18 -9.88 10.16
N SER A 38 5.02 -10.14 9.59
CA SER A 38 4.92 -10.97 8.39
C SER A 38 5.52 -10.15 7.25
N ILE A 39 6.63 -10.64 6.72
CA ILE A 39 7.20 -10.11 5.50
C ILE A 39 6.21 -10.46 4.39
N GLN A 40 5.70 -9.44 3.70
CA GLN A 40 4.76 -9.58 2.60
C GLN A 40 5.25 -8.77 1.41
N THR A 41 4.91 -9.23 0.20
CA THR A 41 5.13 -8.45 -1.00
C THR A 41 4.28 -7.18 -0.96
N VAL A 42 4.88 -6.06 -1.35
CA VAL A 42 4.20 -4.76 -1.39
C VAL A 42 3.12 -4.77 -2.45
N LEU A 43 3.45 -5.29 -3.63
CA LEU A 43 2.52 -5.48 -4.74
C LEU A 43 1.94 -6.90 -4.74
N PRO A 44 0.77 -7.12 -5.35
CA PRO A 44 0.23 -8.45 -5.58
C PRO A 44 1.23 -9.34 -6.32
N THR A 45 1.23 -10.62 -5.97
CA THR A 45 2.02 -11.62 -6.70
C THR A 45 1.62 -11.63 -8.17
N GLN A 46 2.61 -11.80 -9.06
CA GLN A 46 2.40 -11.85 -10.52
C GLN A 46 1.81 -10.57 -11.13
N SER A 47 1.92 -9.43 -10.45
CA SER A 47 1.55 -8.13 -11.01
C SER A 47 2.68 -7.55 -11.87
N PHE A 48 2.30 -6.83 -12.92
CA PHE A 48 3.24 -6.11 -13.78
C PHE A 48 2.91 -4.62 -13.78
N ILE A 49 3.90 -3.79 -13.48
CA ILE A 49 3.74 -2.33 -13.51
C ILE A 49 3.67 -1.87 -14.97
N LEU A 50 2.67 -1.06 -15.30
CA LEU A 50 2.50 -0.38 -16.58
C LEU A 50 2.90 1.10 -16.49
N ALA A 51 2.60 1.73 -15.36
CA ALA A 51 3.01 3.09 -15.05
C ALA A 51 3.21 3.27 -13.54
N LEU A 52 4.12 4.18 -13.19
CA LEU A 52 4.44 4.62 -11.84
C LEU A 52 4.48 6.15 -11.85
N SER A 53 3.70 6.79 -11.00
CA SER A 53 3.68 8.24 -10.88
C SER A 53 4.00 8.67 -9.45
N PHE A 54 4.94 9.58 -9.36
CA PHE A 54 5.18 10.43 -8.21
C PHE A 54 4.51 11.80 -8.44
N PRO A 55 4.48 12.71 -7.46
CA PRO A 55 3.89 14.04 -7.63
C PRO A 55 4.50 14.84 -8.79
N GLU A 56 5.82 14.74 -8.99
CA GLU A 56 6.54 15.57 -9.96
C GLU A 56 6.89 14.85 -11.26
N GLN A 57 6.75 13.52 -11.30
CA GLN A 57 7.22 12.70 -12.42
C GLN A 57 6.31 11.51 -12.63
N LYS A 58 6.02 11.22 -13.90
CA LYS A 58 5.34 10.01 -14.34
C LYS A 58 6.27 9.17 -15.20
N ILE A 59 6.35 7.89 -14.86
CA ILE A 59 7.06 6.85 -15.60
C ILE A 59 6.01 5.92 -16.21
N GLU A 60 6.06 5.67 -17.51
CA GLU A 60 5.13 4.78 -18.20
C GLU A 60 5.81 3.91 -19.24
N ARG A 61 5.27 2.71 -19.45
CA ARG A 61 5.78 1.78 -20.45
C ARG A 61 5.13 2.06 -21.80
N ILE A 62 5.95 2.33 -22.82
CA ILE A 62 5.51 2.56 -24.20
C ILE A 62 6.16 1.49 -25.09
N GLY A 63 5.37 0.50 -25.49
CA GLY A 63 5.89 -0.69 -26.17
C GLY A 63 6.82 -1.49 -25.26
N THR A 64 8.09 -1.60 -25.63
CA THR A 64 9.12 -2.30 -24.85
C THR A 64 9.96 -1.39 -23.97
N ALA A 65 9.90 -0.08 -24.18
CA ALA A 65 10.73 0.90 -23.47
C ALA A 65 9.94 1.62 -22.37
N TRP A 66 10.66 2.13 -21.38
CA TRP A 66 10.08 3.03 -20.39
C TRP A 66 10.25 4.49 -20.82
N ARG A 67 9.34 5.36 -20.44
CA ARG A 67 9.50 6.79 -20.63
C ARG A 67 9.22 7.50 -19.32
N SER A 68 10.06 8.46 -18.98
CA SER A 68 9.83 9.37 -17.87
C SER A 68 9.40 10.74 -18.40
N MET A 69 8.42 11.34 -17.75
CA MET A 69 7.88 12.66 -18.07
C MET A 69 7.73 13.47 -16.78
N PRO A 70 8.25 14.71 -16.72
CA PRO A 70 7.94 15.61 -15.62
C PRO A 70 6.46 15.99 -15.68
N LEU A 71 5.82 16.11 -14.52
CA LEU A 71 4.43 16.55 -14.38
C LEU A 71 4.31 18.03 -14.01
N ILE A 72 5.41 18.63 -13.55
CA ILE A 72 5.48 20.05 -13.20
C ILE A 72 6.43 20.73 -14.19
N GLU A 73 5.95 21.76 -14.89
CA GLU A 73 6.79 22.53 -15.81
C GLU A 73 7.90 23.25 -15.03
N GLY A 74 9.15 23.09 -15.48
CA GLY A 74 10.31 23.69 -14.81
C GLY A 74 10.81 22.93 -13.59
N SER A 75 10.20 21.80 -13.19
CA SER A 75 10.87 20.88 -12.29
C SER A 75 12.02 20.20 -13.05
N THR A 76 13.24 20.65 -12.80
CA THR A 76 14.40 19.79 -13.02
C THR A 76 14.24 18.67 -12.02
N SER A 77 13.64 17.56 -12.47
CA SER A 77 13.46 16.35 -11.67
C SER A 77 14.71 16.12 -10.83
N SER A 78 14.49 15.88 -9.54
CA SER A 78 15.42 15.35 -8.53
C SER A 78 16.69 14.70 -9.10
N GLU A 79 17.83 14.82 -8.40
CA GLU A 79 19.18 14.33 -8.79
C GLU A 79 19.24 12.89 -9.34
N TRP A 80 18.16 12.11 -9.20
CA TRP A 80 17.99 10.80 -9.79
C TRP A 80 17.95 10.81 -11.34
N PRO A 81 18.91 10.15 -12.02
CA PRO A 81 18.94 10.13 -13.47
C PRO A 81 17.89 9.16 -14.03
N ALA A 82 16.84 9.69 -14.66
CA ALA A 82 15.76 8.91 -15.27
C ALA A 82 16.13 8.26 -16.63
N ASN A 83 17.28 7.58 -16.70
CA ASN A 83 17.67 6.75 -17.84
C ASN A 83 16.98 5.37 -17.79
N GLN A 84 17.04 4.60 -18.89
CA GLN A 84 16.36 3.30 -18.96
C GLN A 84 16.78 2.32 -17.85
N GLU A 85 18.08 2.25 -17.55
CA GLU A 85 18.62 1.31 -16.56
C GLU A 85 18.08 1.60 -15.17
N ASN A 86 18.14 2.87 -14.75
CA ASN A 86 17.63 3.31 -13.46
C ASN A 86 16.12 3.13 -13.35
N ILE A 87 15.36 3.43 -14.41
CA ILE A 87 13.91 3.19 -14.42
C ILE A 87 13.61 1.70 -14.27
N VAL A 88 14.27 0.82 -15.05
CA VAL A 88 14.08 -0.63 -14.93
C VAL A 88 14.42 -1.12 -13.53
N LYS A 89 15.52 -0.62 -12.95
CA LYS A 89 15.89 -0.93 -11.56
C LYS A 89 14.80 -0.50 -10.58
N LEU A 90 14.28 0.72 -10.69
CA LEU A 90 13.20 1.22 -9.84
C LEU A 90 11.93 0.36 -9.95
N ILE A 91 11.54 0.01 -11.17
CA ILE A 91 10.37 -0.84 -11.42
C ILE A 91 10.56 -2.22 -10.80
N ASN A 92 11.76 -2.81 -10.93
CA ASN A 92 12.09 -4.08 -10.29
C ASN A 92 12.08 -3.96 -8.76
N ASP A 93 12.68 -2.89 -8.21
CA ASP A 93 12.71 -2.62 -6.77
C ASP A 93 11.28 -2.56 -6.20
N TRP A 94 10.32 -1.95 -6.91
CA TRP A 94 8.89 -1.97 -6.55
C TRP A 94 8.25 -3.37 -6.68
N GLN A 95 8.48 -4.07 -7.80
CA GLN A 95 7.88 -5.39 -8.06
C GLN A 95 8.35 -6.48 -7.09
N SER A 96 9.61 -6.43 -6.67
CA SER A 96 10.18 -7.39 -5.72
C SER A 96 10.25 -6.86 -4.29
N ALA A 97 9.60 -5.73 -3.99
CA ALA A 97 9.61 -5.18 -2.64
C ALA A 97 8.87 -6.13 -1.69
N GLU A 98 9.58 -6.60 -0.68
CA GLU A 98 9.05 -7.36 0.44
C GLU A 98 9.31 -6.57 1.72
N LEU A 99 8.24 -6.29 2.46
CA LEU A 99 8.29 -5.45 3.64
C LEU A 99 7.52 -6.09 4.79
N SER A 100 7.99 -5.82 6.00
CA SER A 100 7.32 -6.23 7.23
C SER A 100 6.02 -5.43 7.41
N VAL A 101 4.90 -6.14 7.49
CA VAL A 101 3.62 -5.52 7.86
C VAL A 101 3.62 -5.19 9.35
N ARG A 102 3.09 -4.02 9.68
CA ARG A 102 2.87 -3.57 11.06
C ARG A 102 1.39 -3.41 11.33
N ASP A 103 0.97 -3.88 12.50
CA ASP A 103 -0.36 -3.62 13.06
C ASP A 103 -0.46 -2.17 13.58
N ALA A 104 -0.34 -1.21 12.66
CA ALA A 104 -0.59 0.19 12.91
C ALA A 104 -1.92 0.58 12.28
N SER A 105 -2.76 1.31 13.03
CA SER A 105 -4.00 1.84 12.47
C SER A 105 -3.67 3.00 11.50
N PRO A 106 -4.09 2.92 10.22
CA PRO A 106 -3.87 4.00 9.26
C PRO A 106 -4.41 5.36 9.73
N ALA A 107 -5.51 5.36 10.49
CA ALA A 107 -6.13 6.56 11.03
C ALA A 107 -5.28 7.31 12.07
N LYS A 108 -4.24 6.66 12.62
CA LYS A 108 -3.31 7.26 13.58
C LYS A 108 -2.03 7.78 12.91
N LEU A 109 -1.86 7.56 11.62
CA LEU A 109 -0.74 8.12 10.87
C LEU A 109 -0.95 9.63 10.72
N ALA A 110 0.15 10.39 10.72
CA ALA A 110 0.15 11.83 10.52
C ALA A 110 -0.21 12.18 9.06
N GLN A 111 0.29 13.30 8.54
CA GLN A 111 0.13 13.61 7.11
C GLN A 111 1.14 12.82 6.26
N PRO A 112 0.75 12.37 5.06
CA PRO A 112 1.67 11.72 4.14
C PRO A 112 2.73 12.71 3.66
N ILE A 113 3.98 12.29 3.63
CA ILE A 113 5.11 13.10 3.17
C ILE A 113 5.28 13.05 1.65
N THR A 114 4.91 11.92 1.03
CA THR A 114 4.87 11.75 -0.43
C THR A 114 3.97 10.58 -0.81
N VAL A 115 3.70 10.44 -2.11
CA VAL A 115 2.82 9.41 -2.67
C VAL A 115 3.44 8.76 -3.91
N ALA A 116 3.14 7.49 -4.12
CA ALA A 116 3.43 6.76 -5.34
C ALA A 116 2.12 6.12 -5.83
N THR A 117 1.81 6.33 -7.11
CA THR A 117 0.63 5.76 -7.76
C THR A 117 1.08 4.77 -8.82
N LEU A 118 0.65 3.53 -8.72
CA LEU A 118 1.04 2.44 -9.62
C LEU A 118 -0.17 1.95 -10.41
N TRP A 119 -0.02 1.85 -11.72
CA TRP A 119 -0.97 1.17 -12.59
C TRP A 119 -0.43 -0.22 -12.90
N LEU A 120 -1.17 -1.24 -12.51
CA LEU A 120 -0.80 -2.64 -12.71
C LEU A 120 -1.59 -3.25 -13.87
N ALA A 121 -0.98 -4.18 -14.60
CA ALA A 121 -1.65 -4.91 -15.65
C ALA A 121 -2.79 -5.75 -15.08
N GLY A 122 -3.96 -5.69 -15.72
CA GLY A 122 -5.17 -6.41 -15.28
C GLY A 122 -5.98 -5.71 -14.19
N GLU A 123 -5.45 -4.64 -13.58
CA GLU A 123 -6.15 -3.86 -12.56
C GLU A 123 -6.86 -2.65 -13.18
N GLN A 124 -8.10 -2.40 -12.76
CA GLN A 124 -8.88 -1.24 -13.24
C GLN A 124 -8.52 0.05 -12.51
N LEU A 125 -8.22 -0.05 -11.22
CA LEU A 125 -7.90 1.09 -10.36
C LEU A 125 -6.39 1.12 -10.06
N PRO A 126 -5.77 2.30 -9.99
CA PRO A 126 -4.39 2.41 -9.58
C PRO A 126 -4.22 2.07 -8.10
N TRP A 127 -3.08 1.51 -7.76
CA TRP A 127 -2.63 1.27 -6.40
C TRP A 127 -1.94 2.52 -5.87
N LEU A 128 -2.46 3.06 -4.77
CA LEU A 128 -1.95 4.28 -4.16
C LEU A 128 -1.19 3.94 -2.88
N TYR A 129 0.10 4.28 -2.88
CA TYR A 129 0.97 4.14 -1.73
C TYR A 129 1.31 5.51 -1.16
N GLN A 130 1.14 5.66 0.15
CA GLN A 130 1.42 6.90 0.88
C GLN A 130 2.55 6.65 1.86
N LEU A 131 3.61 7.46 1.79
CA LEU A 131 4.74 7.38 2.71
C LEU A 131 4.52 8.35 3.87
N TYR A 132 4.86 7.94 5.08
CA TYR A 132 4.77 8.75 6.31
C TYR A 132 6.07 8.64 7.09
N SER A 133 6.43 9.70 7.82
CA SER A 133 7.54 9.63 8.77
C SER A 133 7.18 8.71 9.94
N ALA A 134 8.18 7.96 10.41
CA ALA A 134 8.09 7.14 11.61
C ALA A 134 9.26 7.47 12.55
N PRO A 135 9.18 7.13 13.85
CA PRO A 135 10.31 7.30 14.76
C PRO A 135 11.57 6.53 14.34
N GLN A 136 11.40 5.42 13.60
CA GLN A 136 12.47 4.59 13.07
C GLN A 136 12.16 4.29 11.60
N GLY A 137 12.71 5.08 10.68
CA GLY A 137 12.45 4.97 9.24
C GLY A 137 11.10 5.57 8.82
N TYR A 138 10.32 4.81 8.06
CA TYR A 138 9.08 5.25 7.45
C TYR A 138 7.97 4.21 7.57
N TYR A 139 6.73 4.69 7.50
CA TYR A 139 5.57 3.85 7.24
C TYR A 139 5.13 4.01 5.79
N LEU A 140 4.85 2.89 5.13
CA LEU A 140 4.24 2.87 3.81
C LEU A 140 2.83 2.31 3.93
N LEU A 141 1.82 3.15 3.66
CA LEU A 141 0.43 2.76 3.64
C LEU A 141 0.02 2.38 2.22
N ASP A 142 -0.44 1.14 2.04
CA ASP A 142 -1.20 0.71 0.88
C ASP A 142 -2.66 1.13 1.07
N LYS A 143 -3.15 2.07 0.26
CA LYS A 143 -4.52 2.58 0.37
C LYS A 143 -5.57 1.61 -0.15
N SER A 144 -5.20 0.69 -1.03
CA SER A 144 -6.11 -0.31 -1.57
C SER A 144 -6.46 -1.35 -0.51
N THR A 145 -5.46 -1.82 0.24
CA THR A 145 -5.67 -2.87 1.27
C THR A 145 -5.69 -2.35 2.70
N GLN A 146 -5.39 -1.06 2.91
CA GLN A 146 -5.19 -0.45 4.24
C GLN A 146 -4.07 -1.11 5.06
N ARG A 147 -3.09 -1.75 4.39
CA ARG A 147 -1.93 -2.38 5.05
C ARG A 147 -0.87 -1.30 5.32
N VAL A 148 -0.24 -1.35 6.48
CA VAL A 148 0.88 -0.48 6.84
C VAL A 148 2.15 -1.31 6.88
N PHE A 149 3.15 -0.93 6.10
CA PHE A 149 4.46 -1.56 6.08
C PHE A 149 5.48 -0.69 6.83
N LEU A 150 6.47 -1.36 7.44
CA LEU A 150 7.69 -0.73 7.91
C LEU A 150 8.69 -0.65 6.76
N VAL A 151 9.26 0.54 6.57
CA VAL A 151 10.28 0.77 5.53
C VAL A 151 11.48 1.44 6.18
N ASP A 152 12.65 0.84 6.04
CA ASP A 152 13.89 1.50 6.42
C ASP A 152 14.23 2.64 5.44
N VAL A 153 15.17 3.50 5.84
CA VAL A 153 15.54 4.68 5.06
C VAL A 153 16.07 4.31 3.67
N ASN A 154 16.92 3.28 3.57
CA ASN A 154 17.52 2.87 2.29
C ASN A 154 16.45 2.33 1.34
N LYS A 155 15.54 1.50 1.85
CA LYS A 155 14.43 0.96 1.06
C LYS A 155 13.46 2.06 0.64
N ALA A 156 13.19 3.04 1.50
CA ALA A 156 12.35 4.18 1.14
C ALA A 156 12.99 5.02 0.02
N GLN A 157 14.30 5.27 0.08
CA GLN A 157 15.05 5.96 -0.98
C GLN A 157 15.06 5.19 -2.30
N GLN A 158 15.14 3.86 -2.25
CA GLN A 158 15.05 3.02 -3.45
C GLN A 158 13.67 3.09 -4.12
N LEU A 159 12.59 3.17 -3.33
CA LEU A 159 11.23 3.16 -3.85
C LEU A 159 10.73 4.57 -4.24
N PHE A 160 11.19 5.63 -3.59
CA PHE A 160 10.74 7.01 -3.81
C PHE A 160 11.88 7.91 -4.29
N VAL A 161 12.32 7.68 -5.52
CA VAL A 161 13.55 8.27 -6.09
C VAL A 161 13.54 9.79 -6.30
N ASN A 162 12.37 10.43 -6.30
CA ASN A 162 12.23 11.88 -6.47
C ASN A 162 11.85 12.61 -5.17
N PHE A 163 11.95 11.93 -4.02
CA PHE A 163 11.65 12.53 -2.74
C PHE A 163 12.95 12.86 -2.01
N GLU A 164 13.09 14.11 -1.57
CA GLU A 164 14.22 14.53 -0.74
C GLU A 164 14.01 14.04 0.69
N PHE A 165 14.74 12.98 1.03
CA PHE A 165 14.75 12.45 2.39
C PHE A 165 15.62 13.36 3.25
N LEU A 166 15.06 13.90 4.33
CA LEU A 166 15.85 14.60 5.34
C LEU A 166 16.97 13.67 5.82
N PRO A 167 18.23 14.15 5.93
CA PRO A 167 19.32 13.35 6.44
C PRO A 167 18.92 12.77 7.80
N SER A 168 19.04 11.46 7.98
CA SER A 168 19.02 10.90 9.34
C SER A 168 20.22 11.53 10.05
N GLU A 169 19.99 12.33 11.10
CA GLU A 169 21.08 12.82 11.94
C GLU A 169 21.91 11.60 12.37
N SER A 170 23.09 11.47 11.77
CA SER A 170 24.08 10.49 12.16
C SER A 170 24.48 10.85 13.59
N LYS A 171 24.15 10.00 14.55
CA LYS A 171 24.71 10.08 15.89
C LYS A 171 25.69 8.95 16.11
#